data_AF-A0A6M9PQF8-F1
#
_entry.id   AF-A0A6M9PQF8-F1
#
_cell.length_a   1.000
_cell.length_b   1.000
_cell.length_c   1.000
_cell.angle_alpha   90.00
_cell.angle_beta   90.00
_cell.angle_gamma   90.00
#
_symmetry.space_group_name_H-M   'P 1'
#
loop_
_entity.id
_entity.type
_entity.pdbx_description
1 polymer ?
#
loop_
_entity_poly.entity_id
_entity_poly.type
_entity_poly.pdbx_seq_one_letter_code
_entity_poly.pdbx_strand_id
1 'polypeptide(L)'
;MSGMGGLVNTTQKYYGTTCVLYGCNRARRSGHRYCPIHKNRLLFRGHPEQELISKATSIFAINAVKLLAEENKSNPSWVELMSAIEERWNGAILRVNTELNRCNDGTARIRTYYRGLQICYDIFHNLGMEQAFNVYCSWQWLQESDPKLFVNEDAFKHQMIRSLRNKAKSFRGRHLRSDGSSFAHLVPLYMAERAVVWEVITGIFGITGMLLHRQIDARAERLKTNKERIYAAIKHIK
;
A
#
# COMPACT_ATOMS: atom_id res chain seq x y z
N MET A 1 -43.30 -22.35 -24.26
CA MET A 1 -42.23 -22.44 -23.24
C MET A 1 -41.08 -21.56 -23.68
N SER A 2 -41.16 -20.27 -23.38
CA SER A 2 -40.18 -19.29 -23.82
C SER A 2 -39.02 -19.28 -22.82
N GLY A 3 -37.87 -19.78 -23.24
CA GLY A 3 -36.66 -19.79 -22.45
C GLY A 3 -36.22 -18.38 -22.11
N MET A 4 -36.32 -18.00 -20.83
CA MET A 4 -35.62 -16.83 -20.31
C MET A 4 -34.12 -17.12 -20.35
N GLY A 5 -33.48 -16.73 -21.46
CA GLY A 5 -32.03 -16.64 -21.55
C GLY A 5 -31.55 -15.57 -20.58
N GLY A 6 -31.37 -15.96 -19.32
CA GLY A 6 -30.85 -15.10 -18.28
C GLY A 6 -29.52 -14.53 -18.74
N LEU A 7 -29.40 -13.20 -18.75
CA LEU A 7 -28.18 -12.46 -19.02
C LEU A 7 -27.05 -13.07 -18.17
N VAL A 8 -26.24 -13.93 -18.78
CA VAL A 8 -25.05 -14.47 -18.14
C VAL A 8 -24.18 -13.26 -17.85
N ASN A 9 -24.09 -12.92 -16.56
CA ASN A 9 -23.35 -11.76 -16.10
C ASN A 9 -21.93 -11.86 -16.69
N THR A 10 -21.44 -10.83 -17.38
CA THR A 10 -20.15 -10.85 -18.10
C THR A 10 -19.01 -11.36 -17.23
N THR A 11 -19.07 -11.13 -15.93
CA THR A 11 -18.12 -11.65 -14.94
C THR A 11 -18.22 -13.15 -14.65
N GLN A 12 -19.39 -13.78 -14.81
CA GLN A 12 -19.49 -15.25 -14.83
C GLN A 12 -18.80 -15.85 -16.06
N LYS A 13 -18.83 -15.17 -17.21
CA LYS A 13 -18.09 -15.63 -18.41
C LYS A 13 -16.57 -15.58 -18.21
N TYR A 14 -16.05 -14.50 -17.61
CA TYR A 14 -14.60 -14.33 -17.46
C TYR A 14 -13.96 -15.23 -16.41
N TYR A 15 -14.67 -15.47 -15.31
CA TYR A 15 -14.06 -16.13 -14.17
C TYR A 15 -14.72 -17.49 -13.89
N GLY A 16 -16.01 -17.72 -14.19
CA GLY A 16 -16.76 -18.93 -13.81
C GLY A 16 -17.76 -18.70 -12.65
N THR A 17 -18.12 -19.75 -11.90
CA THR A 17 -19.10 -19.67 -10.78
C THR A 17 -18.46 -19.78 -9.38
N THR A 18 -17.22 -20.24 -9.28
CA THR A 18 -16.48 -20.55 -8.03
C THR A 18 -15.38 -19.54 -7.74
N CYS A 19 -15.16 -19.13 -6.49
CA CYS A 19 -14.11 -18.17 -6.10
C CYS A 19 -12.76 -18.39 -6.83
N VAL A 20 -12.12 -17.32 -7.33
CA VAL A 20 -10.81 -17.46 -8.03
C VAL A 20 -9.63 -17.71 -7.09
N LEU A 21 -9.80 -17.49 -5.78
CA LEU A 21 -8.75 -17.73 -4.80
C LEU A 21 -8.42 -19.23 -4.78
N TYR A 22 -7.13 -19.56 -4.95
CA TYR A 22 -6.64 -20.93 -4.91
C TYR A 22 -7.08 -21.65 -3.62
N GLY A 23 -7.57 -22.88 -3.77
CA GLY A 23 -8.10 -23.68 -2.66
C GLY A 23 -9.50 -23.30 -2.17
N CYS A 24 -10.17 -22.30 -2.76
CA CYS A 24 -11.52 -21.92 -2.35
C CYS A 24 -12.61 -22.44 -3.31
N ASN A 25 -13.42 -23.39 -2.83
CA ASN A 25 -14.52 -23.97 -3.61
C ASN A 25 -15.88 -23.27 -3.41
N ARG A 26 -15.91 -22.10 -2.76
CA ARG A 26 -17.16 -21.39 -2.47
C ARG A 26 -17.69 -20.66 -3.71
N ALA A 27 -19.00 -20.70 -3.91
CA ALA A 27 -19.66 -19.98 -4.99
C ALA A 27 -19.45 -18.46 -4.90
N ARG A 28 -19.33 -17.82 -6.06
CA ARG A 28 -19.32 -16.35 -6.17
C ARG A 28 -20.73 -15.81 -6.10
N ARG A 29 -20.85 -14.55 -5.68
CA ARG A 29 -22.10 -13.80 -5.76
C ARG A 29 -21.81 -12.42 -6.36
N SER A 30 -22.79 -11.88 -7.09
CA SER A 30 -22.80 -10.49 -7.55
C SER A 30 -21.64 -10.12 -8.50
N GLY A 31 -21.21 -11.04 -9.35
CA GLY A 31 -20.22 -10.75 -10.41
C GLY A 31 -18.80 -10.41 -9.93
N HIS A 32 -18.46 -10.58 -8.66
CA HIS A 32 -17.09 -10.35 -8.18
C HIS A 32 -16.21 -11.59 -8.41
N ARG A 33 -14.88 -11.41 -8.61
CA ARG A 33 -13.92 -12.54 -8.75
C ARG A 33 -13.81 -13.43 -7.51
N TYR A 34 -14.19 -12.90 -6.36
CA TYR A 34 -14.14 -13.59 -5.06
C TYR A 34 -15.53 -13.95 -4.53
N CYS A 35 -15.62 -15.02 -3.72
CA CYS A 35 -16.81 -15.30 -2.92
C CYS A 35 -17.08 -14.17 -1.91
N PRO A 36 -18.29 -14.08 -1.32
CA PRO A 36 -18.65 -13.00 -0.38
C PRO A 36 -17.65 -12.80 0.77
N ILE A 37 -17.08 -13.89 1.28
CA ILE A 37 -16.15 -13.88 2.41
C ILE A 37 -14.79 -13.28 2.00
N HIS A 38 -14.24 -13.70 0.87
CA HIS A 38 -12.98 -13.15 0.35
C HIS A 38 -13.15 -11.73 -0.20
N LYS A 39 -14.32 -11.39 -0.76
CA LYS A 39 -14.67 -10.00 -1.10
C LYS A 39 -14.73 -9.10 0.14
N ASN A 40 -15.34 -9.57 1.23
CA ASN A 40 -15.38 -8.81 2.48
C ASN A 40 -13.96 -8.64 3.05
N ARG A 41 -13.17 -9.73 3.12
CA ARG A 41 -11.75 -9.64 3.52
C ARG A 41 -10.99 -8.60 2.68
N LEU A 42 -11.14 -8.64 1.35
CA LEU A 42 -10.53 -7.69 0.43
C LEU A 42 -10.90 -6.23 0.76
N LEU A 43 -12.17 -5.94 1.03
CA LEU A 43 -12.61 -4.56 1.26
C LEU A 43 -12.15 -4.01 2.62
N PHE A 44 -12.10 -4.85 3.64
CA PHE A 44 -12.01 -4.39 5.04
C PHE A 44 -10.72 -4.74 5.76
N ARG A 45 -10.01 -5.79 5.34
CA ARG A 45 -8.87 -6.36 6.09
C ARG A 45 -7.57 -6.38 5.31
N GLY A 46 -7.59 -6.86 4.07
CA GLY A 46 -6.40 -7.05 3.23
C GLY A 46 -6.71 -7.94 2.03
N HIS A 47 -5.79 -8.01 1.07
CA HIS A 47 -6.02 -8.80 -0.13
C HIS A 47 -6.08 -10.31 0.19
N PRO A 48 -6.98 -11.10 -0.42
CA PRO A 48 -7.08 -12.53 -0.13
C PRO A 48 -5.82 -13.34 -0.49
N GLU A 49 -5.08 -12.88 -1.51
CA GLU A 49 -3.81 -13.48 -1.97
C GLU A 49 -2.58 -12.85 -1.29
N GLN A 50 -2.76 -12.30 -0.08
CA GLN A 50 -1.69 -11.74 0.74
C GLN A 50 -1.47 -12.64 1.96
N GLU A 51 -0.21 -12.91 2.27
CA GLU A 51 0.14 -13.55 3.53
C GLU A 51 -0.02 -12.59 4.72
N LEU A 52 -0.14 -13.15 5.92
CA LEU A 52 -0.32 -12.34 7.12
C LEU A 52 1.01 -11.70 7.52
N ILE A 53 1.11 -10.39 7.36
CA ILE A 53 2.30 -9.62 7.73
C ILE A 53 2.13 -9.12 9.15
N SER A 54 3.03 -9.54 10.03
CA SER A 54 2.96 -9.18 11.45
C SER A 54 3.24 -7.69 11.68
N LYS A 55 2.75 -7.16 12.81
CA LYS A 55 3.09 -5.80 13.24
C LYS A 55 4.60 -5.64 13.47
N ALA A 56 5.27 -6.66 14.00
CA ALA A 56 6.71 -6.64 14.22
C ALA A 56 7.47 -6.53 12.89
N THR A 57 7.07 -7.32 11.88
CA THR A 57 7.67 -7.30 10.53
C THR A 57 7.54 -5.93 9.88
N SER A 58 6.35 -5.31 9.94
CA SER A 58 6.14 -3.97 9.37
C SER A 58 6.89 -2.86 10.13
N ILE A 59 7.00 -2.95 11.47
CA ILE A 59 7.80 -2.01 12.26
C ILE A 59 9.28 -2.15 11.93
N PHE A 60 9.77 -3.39 11.82
CA PHE A 60 11.16 -3.67 11.45
C PHE A 60 11.50 -3.04 10.10
N ALA A 61 10.66 -3.26 9.08
CA ALA A 61 10.83 -2.68 7.75
C ALA A 61 10.88 -1.15 7.77
N ILE A 62 9.96 -0.50 8.49
CA ILE A 62 9.93 0.96 8.62
C ILE A 62 11.21 1.48 9.31
N ASN A 63 11.67 0.81 10.36
CA ASN A 63 12.88 1.21 11.08
C ASN A 63 14.14 1.04 10.23
N ALA A 64 14.21 0.00 9.39
CA ALA A 64 15.32 -0.21 8.46
C ALA A 64 15.43 0.95 7.46
N VAL A 65 14.30 1.39 6.88
CA VAL A 65 14.27 2.54 5.96
C VAL A 65 14.64 3.83 6.68
N LYS A 66 14.10 4.09 7.87
CA LYS A 66 14.43 5.29 8.65
C LYS A 66 15.93 5.38 8.96
N LEU A 67 16.53 4.25 9.36
CA LEU A 67 17.94 4.20 9.67
C LEU A 67 18.80 4.45 8.43
N LEU A 68 18.41 3.88 7.28
CA LEU A 68 19.07 4.17 6.00
C LEU A 68 18.95 5.65 5.63
N ALA A 69 17.76 6.25 5.79
CA ALA A 69 17.53 7.65 5.52
C ALA A 69 18.42 8.54 6.40
N GLU A 70 18.52 8.24 7.70
CA GLU A 70 19.39 8.96 8.64
C GLU A 70 20.86 8.94 8.21
N GLU A 71 21.37 7.76 7.88
CA GLU A 71 22.78 7.57 7.49
C GLU A 71 23.14 8.26 6.17
N ASN A 72 22.16 8.43 5.28
CA ASN A 72 22.36 9.07 4.00
C ASN A 72 22.02 10.56 4.00
N LYS A 73 21.60 11.16 5.13
CA LYS A 73 21.22 12.58 5.18
C LYS A 73 22.27 13.54 4.63
N SER A 74 23.55 13.22 4.82
CA SER A 74 24.68 14.04 4.33
C SER A 74 25.16 13.65 2.93
N ASN A 75 24.63 12.59 2.33
CA ASN A 75 25.01 12.15 0.99
C ASN A 75 24.38 13.09 -0.07
N PRO A 76 25.17 13.77 -0.92
CA PRO A 76 24.64 14.70 -1.92
C PRO A 76 23.55 14.09 -2.82
N SER A 77 23.73 12.83 -3.26
CA SER A 77 22.74 12.14 -4.09
C SER A 77 21.43 11.85 -3.34
N TRP A 78 21.50 11.66 -2.02
CA TRP A 78 20.30 11.52 -1.20
C TRP A 78 19.55 12.84 -1.08
N VAL A 79 20.28 13.95 -0.88
CA VAL A 79 19.69 15.30 -0.82
C VAL A 79 18.99 15.63 -2.13
N GLU A 80 19.62 15.37 -3.28
CA GLU A 80 19.03 15.55 -4.61
C GLU A 80 17.76 14.70 -4.80
N LEU A 81 17.81 13.42 -4.41
CA LEU A 81 16.66 12.52 -4.48
C LEU A 81 15.49 13.04 -3.63
N MET A 82 15.76 13.42 -2.37
CA MET A 82 14.72 13.91 -1.47
C MET A 82 14.14 15.24 -1.93
N SER A 83 14.96 16.12 -2.52
CA SER A 83 14.51 17.38 -3.13
C SER A 83 13.57 17.12 -4.32
N ALA A 84 13.92 16.17 -5.21
CA ALA A 84 13.04 15.79 -6.32
C ALA A 84 11.73 15.15 -5.84
N ILE A 85 11.76 14.38 -4.75
CA ILE A 85 10.56 13.82 -4.12
C ILE A 85 9.69 14.94 -3.53
N GLU A 86 10.31 15.93 -2.88
CA GLU A 86 9.62 17.08 -2.30
C GLU A 86 8.91 17.93 -3.35
N GLU A 87 9.58 18.20 -4.48
CA GLU A 87 8.98 18.90 -5.61
C GLU A 87 7.74 18.15 -6.13
N ARG A 88 7.86 16.84 -6.37
CA ARG A 88 6.74 16.00 -6.83
C ARG A 88 5.62 15.92 -5.80
N TRP A 89 5.96 15.85 -4.52
CA TRP A 89 4.99 15.83 -3.43
C TRP A 89 4.17 17.12 -3.41
N ASN A 90 4.83 18.28 -3.50
CA ASN A 90 4.18 19.58 -3.55
C ASN A 90 3.31 19.73 -4.82
N GLY A 91 3.81 19.28 -5.98
CA GLY A 91 3.03 19.26 -7.22
C GLY A 91 1.79 18.35 -7.12
N ALA A 92 1.90 17.20 -6.46
CA ALA A 92 0.78 16.30 -6.23
C ALA A 92 -0.26 16.89 -5.26
N ILE A 93 0.16 17.60 -4.22
CA ILE A 93 -0.76 18.34 -3.32
C ILE A 93 -1.59 19.33 -4.12
N LEU A 94 -0.93 20.15 -4.95
CA LEU A 94 -1.61 21.15 -5.78
C LEU A 94 -2.61 20.48 -6.73
N ARG A 95 -2.18 19.44 -7.46
CA ARG A 95 -3.05 18.69 -8.38
C ARG A 95 -4.27 18.11 -7.66
N VAL A 96 -4.08 17.45 -6.52
CA VAL A 96 -5.18 16.84 -5.75
C VAL A 96 -6.16 17.91 -5.25
N ASN A 97 -5.66 19.04 -4.76
CA ASN A 97 -6.51 20.15 -4.31
C ASN A 97 -7.32 20.75 -5.47
N THR A 98 -6.69 21.01 -6.62
CA THR A 98 -7.37 21.49 -7.82
C THR A 98 -8.47 20.54 -8.29
N GLU A 99 -8.18 19.24 -8.34
CA GLU A 99 -9.15 18.22 -8.75
C GLU A 99 -10.30 18.07 -7.75
N LEU A 100 -10.03 18.16 -6.45
CA LEU A 100 -11.07 18.18 -5.41
C LEU A 100 -11.97 19.40 -5.51
N ASN A 101 -11.41 20.58 -5.78
CA ASN A 101 -12.17 21.81 -5.99
C ASN A 101 -13.07 21.71 -7.22
N ARG A 102 -12.53 21.25 -8.37
CA ARG A 102 -13.31 20.98 -9.59
C ARG A 102 -14.47 20.02 -9.35
N CYS A 103 -14.24 19.00 -8.52
CA CYS A 103 -15.28 18.05 -8.14
C CYS A 103 -16.36 18.67 -7.25
N ASN A 104 -16.10 19.78 -6.56
CA ASN A 104 -17.06 20.47 -5.70
C ASN A 104 -17.89 21.52 -6.45
N ASP A 105 -17.45 21.96 -7.63
CA ASP A 105 -18.12 22.97 -8.48
C ASP A 105 -19.40 22.46 -9.19
N GLY A 106 -20.06 21.42 -8.64
CA GLY A 106 -21.34 20.91 -9.14
C GLY A 106 -21.27 20.04 -10.40
N THR A 107 -20.07 19.72 -10.90
CA THR A 107 -19.89 18.85 -12.07
C THR A 107 -20.14 17.37 -11.74
N ALA A 108 -20.66 16.61 -12.71
CA ALA A 108 -20.82 15.17 -12.58
C ALA A 108 -19.45 14.51 -12.36
N ARG A 109 -19.31 13.73 -11.29
CA ARG A 109 -18.02 13.15 -10.87
C ARG A 109 -18.08 11.64 -10.66
N ILE A 110 -16.99 10.97 -11.00
CA ILE A 110 -16.80 9.55 -10.68
C ILE A 110 -16.57 9.45 -9.17
N ARG A 111 -17.55 8.90 -8.44
CA ARG A 111 -17.54 8.81 -6.97
C ARG A 111 -16.27 8.17 -6.39
N THR A 112 -15.78 7.10 -7.01
CA THR A 112 -14.57 6.39 -6.57
C THR A 112 -13.30 7.19 -6.83
N TYR A 113 -13.27 7.99 -7.89
CA TYR A 113 -12.15 8.89 -8.17
C TYR A 113 -12.04 9.98 -7.11
N TYR A 114 -13.16 10.66 -6.85
CA TYR A 114 -13.26 11.69 -5.81
C TYR A 114 -12.86 11.16 -4.43
N ARG A 115 -13.31 9.96 -4.05
CA ARG A 115 -12.91 9.33 -2.78
C ARG A 115 -11.43 8.95 -2.73
N GLY A 116 -10.85 8.50 -3.84
CA GLY A 116 -9.42 8.29 -3.97
C GLY A 116 -8.64 9.59 -3.72
N LEU A 117 -9.05 10.69 -4.34
CA LEU A 117 -8.47 12.01 -4.11
C LEU A 117 -8.58 12.47 -2.66
N GLN A 118 -9.71 12.21 -1.99
CA GLN A 118 -9.87 12.50 -0.56
C GLN A 118 -8.87 11.70 0.32
N ILE A 119 -8.59 10.44 -0.03
CA ILE A 119 -7.57 9.66 0.67
C ILE A 119 -6.18 10.27 0.43
N CYS A 120 -5.85 10.67 -0.80
CA CYS A 120 -4.60 11.38 -1.10
C CYS A 120 -4.46 12.67 -0.28
N TYR A 121 -5.52 13.48 -0.26
CA TYR A 121 -5.57 14.71 0.54
C TYR A 121 -5.26 14.43 2.02
N ASP A 122 -5.95 13.45 2.61
CA ASP A 122 -5.75 13.09 4.02
C ASP A 122 -4.32 12.55 4.25
N ILE A 123 -3.74 11.79 3.32
CA ILE A 123 -2.33 11.36 3.39
C ILE A 123 -1.41 12.58 3.41
N PHE A 124 -1.61 13.53 2.50
CA PHE A 124 -0.74 14.70 2.42
C PHE A 124 -0.80 15.57 3.66
N HIS A 125 -2.01 15.82 4.19
CA HIS A 125 -2.21 16.73 5.31
C HIS A 125 -1.91 16.09 6.68
N ASN A 126 -2.21 14.79 6.86
CA ASN A 126 -2.09 14.16 8.18
C ASN A 126 -0.81 13.36 8.37
N LEU A 127 -0.22 12.81 7.29
CA LEU A 127 0.95 11.94 7.39
C LEU A 127 2.26 12.68 7.11
N GLY A 128 2.25 13.61 6.15
CA GLY A 128 3.45 14.29 5.66
C GLY A 128 4.33 13.42 4.77
N MET A 129 5.24 14.07 4.04
CA MET A 129 6.06 13.44 3.00
C MET A 129 6.98 12.34 3.57
N GLU A 130 7.75 12.66 4.62
CA GLU A 130 8.77 11.76 5.16
C GLU A 130 8.16 10.47 5.70
N GLN A 131 7.03 10.55 6.41
CA GLN A 131 6.36 9.34 6.92
C GLN A 131 5.74 8.54 5.79
N ALA A 132 5.15 9.19 4.78
CA ALA A 132 4.62 8.51 3.60
C ALA A 132 5.73 7.80 2.81
N PHE A 133 6.88 8.45 2.62
CA PHE A 133 8.07 7.88 2.01
C PHE A 133 8.57 6.65 2.77
N ASN A 134 8.70 6.75 4.10
CA ASN A 134 9.12 5.64 4.94
C ASN A 134 8.17 4.43 4.82
N VAL A 135 6.86 4.68 4.85
CA VAL A 135 5.85 3.63 4.67
C VAL A 135 5.98 3.02 3.27
N TYR A 136 6.02 3.83 2.21
CA TYR A 136 6.14 3.38 0.84
C TYR A 136 7.35 2.48 0.62
N CYS A 137 8.54 2.96 1.01
CA CYS A 137 9.78 2.24 0.83
C CYS A 137 9.84 0.98 1.70
N SER A 138 9.26 1.00 2.90
CA SER A 138 9.23 -0.19 3.78
C SER A 138 8.42 -1.33 3.17
N TRP A 139 7.30 -1.02 2.49
CA TRP A 139 6.50 -2.03 1.81
C TRP A 139 7.18 -2.54 0.54
N GLN A 140 7.80 -1.69 -0.27
CA GLN A 140 8.61 -2.15 -1.40
C GLN A 140 9.76 -3.04 -0.94
N TRP A 141 10.46 -2.67 0.14
CA TRP A 141 11.51 -3.50 0.71
C TRP A 141 10.99 -4.88 1.14
N LEU A 142 9.83 -4.97 1.78
CA LEU A 142 9.20 -6.25 2.12
C LEU A 142 8.83 -7.08 0.88
N GLN A 143 8.34 -6.44 -0.19
CA GLN A 143 8.00 -7.13 -1.43
C GLN A 143 9.22 -7.76 -2.11
N GLU A 144 10.34 -7.06 -2.11
CA GLU A 144 11.58 -7.51 -2.74
C GLU A 144 12.31 -8.56 -1.86
N SER A 145 12.33 -8.36 -0.54
CA SER A 145 13.03 -9.26 0.39
C SER A 145 12.31 -10.59 0.59
N ASP A 146 10.98 -10.61 0.53
CA ASP A 146 10.18 -11.83 0.57
C ASP A 146 9.00 -11.75 -0.41
N PRO A 147 9.21 -12.16 -1.68
CA PRO A 147 8.17 -12.12 -2.71
C PRO A 147 6.93 -12.98 -2.39
N LYS A 148 7.03 -13.92 -1.45
CA LYS A 148 5.88 -14.77 -1.06
C LYS A 148 4.82 -14.00 -0.29
N LEU A 149 5.19 -12.90 0.37
CA LEU A 149 4.26 -12.06 1.13
C LEU A 149 3.13 -11.50 0.28
N PHE A 150 3.39 -11.28 -1.01
CA PHE A 150 2.45 -10.74 -1.99
C PHE A 150 2.43 -11.60 -3.25
N VAL A 151 1.45 -12.50 -3.35
CA VAL A 151 1.31 -13.39 -4.51
C VAL A 151 1.15 -12.62 -5.83
N ASN A 152 0.60 -11.40 -5.79
CA ASN A 152 0.50 -10.53 -6.95
C ASN A 152 0.62 -9.04 -6.60
N GLU A 153 0.85 -8.24 -7.64
CA GLU A 153 0.98 -6.78 -7.56
C GLU A 153 -0.27 -6.13 -6.95
N ASP A 154 -1.46 -6.68 -7.20
CA ASP A 154 -2.73 -6.21 -6.62
C ASP A 154 -2.74 -6.33 -5.09
N ALA A 155 -2.18 -7.41 -4.55
CA ALA A 155 -2.04 -7.64 -3.11
C ALA A 155 -1.09 -6.63 -2.49
N PHE A 156 0.05 -6.39 -3.13
CA PHE A 156 1.03 -5.38 -2.74
C PHE A 156 0.40 -3.97 -2.71
N LYS A 157 -0.18 -3.53 -3.84
CA LYS A 157 -0.90 -2.26 -3.98
C LYS A 157 -1.95 -2.11 -2.88
N HIS A 158 -2.71 -3.17 -2.59
CA HIS A 158 -3.70 -3.15 -1.52
C HIS A 158 -3.09 -2.81 -0.17
N GLN A 159 -2.08 -3.58 0.24
CA GLN A 159 -1.50 -3.49 1.57
C GLN A 159 -0.77 -2.16 1.77
N MET A 160 -0.05 -1.68 0.75
CA MET A 160 0.65 -0.40 0.80
C MET A 160 -0.34 0.78 0.96
N ILE A 161 -1.36 0.86 0.10
CA ILE A 161 -2.36 1.95 0.19
C ILE A 161 -3.16 1.88 1.48
N ARG A 162 -3.53 0.68 1.92
CA ARG A 162 -4.19 0.48 3.21
C ARG A 162 -3.32 0.99 4.36
N SER A 163 -2.01 0.76 4.31
CA SER A 163 -1.09 1.20 5.36
C SER A 163 -0.94 2.72 5.40
N LEU A 164 -0.77 3.36 4.23
CA LEU A 164 -0.74 4.82 4.12
C LEU A 164 -2.04 5.45 4.64
N ARG A 165 -3.19 4.94 4.16
CA ARG A 165 -4.52 5.37 4.61
C ARG A 165 -4.69 5.22 6.12
N ASN A 166 -4.26 4.10 6.68
CA ASN A 166 -4.38 3.83 8.11
C ASN A 166 -3.53 4.80 8.95
N LYS A 167 -2.32 5.12 8.49
CA LYS A 167 -1.43 6.09 9.13
C LYS A 167 -2.00 7.51 9.05
N ALA A 168 -2.58 7.88 7.91
CA ALA A 168 -3.26 9.15 7.69
C ALA A 168 -4.62 9.27 8.41
N LYS A 169 -5.09 8.18 9.05
CA LYS A 169 -6.43 8.07 9.66
C LYS A 169 -7.57 8.49 8.72
N SER A 170 -7.40 8.23 7.42
CA SER A 170 -8.39 8.59 6.38
C SER A 170 -9.57 7.61 6.39
N PHE A 171 -10.45 7.79 7.36
CA PHE A 171 -11.61 6.94 7.60
C PHE A 171 -12.88 7.78 7.57
N ARG A 172 -13.39 8.03 6.36
CA ARG A 172 -14.69 8.70 6.19
C ARG A 172 -15.81 7.66 6.33
N GLY A 173 -16.27 7.42 7.56
CA GLY A 173 -17.33 6.45 7.87
C GLY A 173 -18.15 6.84 9.12
N ARG A 174 -19.41 6.38 9.18
CA ARG A 174 -20.32 6.62 10.33
C ARG A 174 -20.01 5.77 11.57
N HIS A 175 -19.11 4.81 11.46
CA HIS A 175 -18.77 3.88 12.54
C HIS A 175 -17.59 4.42 13.36
N LEU A 176 -17.93 5.32 14.27
CA LEU A 176 -17.04 5.77 15.32
C LEU A 176 -17.10 4.79 16.49
N ARG A 177 -15.97 4.61 17.16
CA ARG A 177 -15.89 4.04 18.51
C ARG A 177 -16.61 4.97 19.49
N SER A 178 -16.84 4.48 20.70
CA SER A 178 -17.35 5.28 21.82
C SER A 178 -16.45 6.49 22.13
N ASP A 179 -15.15 6.41 21.82
CA ASP A 179 -14.18 7.50 21.97
C ASP A 179 -14.15 8.49 20.78
N GLY A 180 -15.05 8.34 19.80
CA GLY A 180 -15.11 9.19 18.61
C GLY A 180 -14.08 8.83 17.53
N SER A 181 -13.23 7.82 17.72
CA SER A 181 -12.24 7.39 16.71
C SER A 181 -12.83 6.38 15.72
N SER A 182 -12.43 6.45 14.45
CA SER A 182 -12.96 5.54 13.43
C SER A 182 -12.33 4.14 13.48
N PHE A 183 -13.12 3.11 13.22
CA PHE A 183 -12.60 1.76 13.02
C PHE A 183 -12.00 1.58 11.62
N ALA A 184 -10.68 1.52 11.51
CA ALA A 184 -9.96 1.29 10.26
C ALA A 184 -10.45 0.07 9.46
N HIS A 185 -10.87 -0.98 10.16
CA HIS A 185 -11.35 -2.23 9.57
C HIS A 185 -12.84 -2.24 9.22
N LEU A 186 -13.59 -1.17 9.52
CA LEU A 186 -15.02 -1.04 9.21
C LEU A 186 -15.29 -0.06 8.06
N VAL A 187 -14.26 0.63 7.54
CA VAL A 187 -14.42 1.50 6.39
C VAL A 187 -13.79 0.83 5.16
N PRO A 188 -14.61 0.46 4.15
CA PRO A 188 -14.11 -0.29 3.00
C PRO A 188 -13.08 0.53 2.22
N LEU A 189 -12.10 -0.15 1.65
CA LEU A 189 -11.19 0.41 0.64
C LEU A 189 -11.52 -0.25 -0.71
N TYR A 190 -12.16 0.50 -1.60
CA TYR A 190 -12.54 -0.04 -2.91
C TYR A 190 -11.34 -0.06 -3.87
N MET A 191 -11.31 -1.04 -4.78
CA MET A 191 -10.20 -1.22 -5.71
C MET A 191 -9.98 0.00 -6.61
N ALA A 192 -11.07 0.66 -7.04
CA ALA A 192 -11.01 1.86 -7.87
C ALA A 192 -10.47 3.08 -7.10
N GLU A 193 -10.83 3.23 -5.81
CA GLU A 193 -10.27 4.29 -4.96
C GLU A 193 -8.76 4.08 -4.78
N ARG A 194 -8.37 2.82 -4.52
CA ARG A 194 -6.96 2.42 -4.40
C ARG A 194 -6.15 2.72 -5.66
N ALA A 195 -6.72 2.50 -6.85
CA ALA A 195 -6.03 2.75 -8.11
C ALA A 195 -5.62 4.23 -8.26
N VAL A 196 -6.51 5.15 -7.84
CA VAL A 196 -6.22 6.58 -7.84
C VAL A 196 -5.10 6.93 -6.85
N VAL A 197 -5.20 6.41 -5.62
CA VAL A 197 -4.14 6.66 -4.62
C VAL A 197 -2.81 6.07 -5.07
N TRP A 198 -2.84 4.87 -5.67
CA TRP A 198 -1.66 4.25 -6.23
C TRP A 198 -1.01 5.12 -7.30
N GLU A 199 -1.76 5.57 -8.32
CA GLU A 199 -1.26 6.44 -9.38
C GLU A 199 -0.54 7.66 -8.80
N VAL A 200 -1.20 8.39 -7.89
CA VAL A 200 -0.64 9.59 -7.26
C VAL A 200 0.63 9.28 -6.47
N ILE A 201 0.60 8.27 -5.60
CA ILE A 201 1.72 7.92 -4.73
C ILE A 201 2.92 7.39 -5.54
N THR A 202 2.68 6.60 -6.59
CA THR A 202 3.76 6.16 -7.49
C THR A 202 4.29 7.27 -8.37
N GLY A 203 3.48 8.25 -8.74
CA GLY A 203 3.95 9.43 -9.46
C GLY A 203 4.94 10.27 -8.64
N ILE A 204 4.82 10.24 -7.31
CA ILE A 204 5.75 10.92 -6.40
C ILE A 204 7.02 10.08 -6.20
N PHE A 205 6.85 8.87 -5.65
CA PHE A 205 7.98 8.08 -5.15
C PHE A 205 8.62 7.17 -6.20
N GLY A 206 7.93 6.86 -7.30
CA GLY A 206 8.46 6.04 -8.39
C GLY A 206 9.07 4.71 -7.93
N ILE A 207 10.18 4.32 -8.54
CA ILE A 207 10.92 3.07 -8.24
C ILE A 207 11.85 3.20 -7.02
N THR A 208 11.75 4.28 -6.23
CA THR A 208 12.76 4.61 -5.20
C THR A 208 12.91 3.50 -4.16
N GLY A 209 11.83 2.85 -3.73
CA GLY A 209 11.92 1.76 -2.75
C GLY A 209 12.68 0.53 -3.25
N MET A 210 12.63 0.20 -4.56
CA MET A 210 13.45 -0.87 -5.16
C MET A 210 14.94 -0.54 -5.11
N LEU A 211 15.31 0.72 -5.34
CA LEU A 211 16.71 1.16 -5.26
C LEU A 211 17.22 1.14 -3.82
N LEU A 212 16.38 1.51 -2.85
CA LEU A 212 16.71 1.46 -1.43
C LEU A 212 16.89 0.03 -0.94
N HIS A 213 16.08 -0.92 -1.43
CA HIS A 213 16.20 -2.33 -1.06
C HIS A 213 17.62 -2.86 -1.28
N ARG A 214 18.22 -2.58 -2.43
CA ARG A 214 19.60 -2.99 -2.74
C ARG A 214 20.61 -2.45 -1.75
N GLN A 215 20.41 -1.22 -1.24
CA GLN A 215 21.29 -0.63 -0.23
C GLN A 215 21.10 -1.27 1.15
N ILE A 216 19.87 -1.60 1.53
CA ILE A 216 19.55 -2.28 2.79
C ILE A 216 20.17 -3.67 2.82
N ASP A 217 20.07 -4.42 1.73
CA ASP A 217 20.66 -5.77 1.63
C ASP A 217 22.19 -5.72 1.64
N ALA A 218 22.80 -4.84 0.85
CA ALA A 218 24.24 -4.64 0.86
C ALA A 218 24.76 -4.24 2.24
N ARG A 219 23.96 -3.48 3.01
CA ARG A 219 24.25 -3.18 4.41
C ARG A 219 24.14 -4.42 5.30
N ALA A 220 23.06 -5.18 5.21
CA ALA A 220 22.86 -6.38 6.02
C ALA A 220 24.03 -7.36 5.85
N GLU A 221 24.50 -7.55 4.60
CA GLU A 221 25.63 -8.43 4.31
C GLU A 221 26.96 -7.89 4.85
N ARG A 222 27.19 -6.56 4.77
CA ARG A 222 28.35 -5.92 5.40
C ARG A 222 28.37 -6.11 6.92
N LEU A 223 27.21 -5.95 7.58
CA LEU A 223 27.09 -6.15 9.03
C LEU A 223 27.32 -7.60 9.42
N LYS A 224 26.79 -8.55 8.65
CA LYS A 224 27.02 -9.99 8.85
C LYS A 224 28.50 -10.34 8.72
N THR A 225 29.14 -9.90 7.64
CA THR A 225 30.58 -10.10 7.40
C THR A 225 31.44 -9.50 8.53
N ASN A 226 31.10 -8.28 8.98
CA ASN A 226 31.81 -7.64 10.10
C ASN A 226 31.63 -8.41 11.41
N LYS A 227 30.41 -8.92 11.69
CA LYS A 227 30.14 -9.73 12.87
C LYS A 227 30.94 -11.03 12.86
N GLU A 228 30.99 -11.71 11.72
CA GLU A 228 31.80 -12.92 11.52
C GLU A 228 33.29 -12.65 11.73
N ARG A 229 33.82 -11.54 11.20
CA ARG A 229 35.21 -11.10 11.42
C ARG A 229 35.51 -10.82 12.90
N ILE A 230 34.61 -10.12 13.59
CA ILE A 230 34.76 -9.84 15.04
C ILE A 230 34.76 -11.15 15.83
N TYR A 231 33.84 -12.08 15.54
CA TYR A 231 33.82 -13.38 16.21
C TYR A 231 35.08 -14.21 15.95
N ALA A 232 35.58 -14.21 14.71
CA ALA A 232 36.84 -14.85 14.37
C ALA A 232 38.00 -14.25 15.17
N ALA A 233 38.11 -12.92 15.22
CA ALA A 233 39.13 -12.22 15.99
C ALA A 233 39.06 -12.54 17.49
N ILE A 234 37.86 -12.55 18.08
CA ILE A 234 37.66 -12.92 19.50
C ILE A 234 38.10 -14.36 19.77
N LYS A 235 37.89 -15.29 18.83
CA LYS A 235 38.29 -16.70 18.97
C LYS A 235 39.82 -16.87 19.02
N HIS A 236 40.59 -15.95 18.43
CA HIS A 236 42.06 -15.96 18.44
C HIS A 236 42.68 -15.28 19.68
N ILE A 237 41.86 -14.62 20.52
CA ILE A 237 42.31 -13.98 21.77
C ILE A 237 42.22 -14.95 22.97
N LYS A 238 41.60 -16.12 22.78
CA LYS A 238 41.62 -17.23 23.74
C LYS A 238 42.75 -18.19 23.44
#